data_AF-A0A521MCN8-F1
#
_entry.id   AF-A0A521MCN8-F1
#
_cell.length_a   1.000
_cell.length_b   1.000
_cell.length_c   1.000
_cell.angle_alpha   90.00
_cell.angle_beta   90.00
_cell.angle_gamma   90.00
#
_symmetry.space_group_name_H-M   'P 1'
#
loop_
_entity.id
_entity.type
_entity.pdbx_description
1 polymer ?
#
loop_
_entity_poly.entity_id
_entity_poly.type
_entity_poly.pdbx_seq_one_letter_code
_entity_poly.pdbx_strand_id
1 'polypeptide(L)'
;MNADGVPSVRVPAPLPDGVSQATIGVRGGLLRSEFEETAEAMYLTSGYVYESAAAAEQAFTGEIDRYVYSRYGNPTIQMFEERLRLIEGAPAAFATATGMAAVFTAL
;
A
#
# COMPACT_ATOMS: atom_id res chain seq x y z
N MET A 1 -4.72 9.08 9.33
CA MET A 1 -4.88 10.55 9.27
C MET A 1 -3.54 11.15 9.62
N ASN A 2 -3.05 12.10 8.83
CA ASN A 2 -1.85 12.85 9.20
C ASN A 2 -2.23 14.10 10.01
N ALA A 3 -1.24 14.89 10.45
CA ALA A 3 -1.40 16.02 11.37
C ALA A 3 -2.47 17.05 10.94
N ASP A 4 -2.75 17.17 9.64
CA ASP A 4 -3.71 18.11 9.05
C ASP A 4 -5.05 17.48 8.61
N GLY A 5 -5.32 16.22 8.98
CA GLY A 5 -6.59 15.56 8.66
C GLY A 5 -6.75 15.10 7.21
N VAL A 6 -5.70 15.20 6.39
CA VAL A 6 -5.70 14.67 5.01
C VAL A 6 -5.81 13.13 5.05
N PRO A 7 -6.80 12.52 4.36
CA PRO A 7 -6.93 11.08 4.26
C PRO A 7 -5.74 10.46 3.53
N SER A 8 -5.20 9.36 4.05
CA SER A 8 -4.16 8.59 3.38
C SER A 8 -4.75 7.87 2.16
N VAL A 9 -4.03 7.88 1.03
CA VAL A 9 -4.42 7.11 -0.17
C VAL A 9 -4.11 5.61 -0.03
N ARG A 10 -3.52 5.21 1.09
CA ARG A 10 -3.03 3.85 1.37
C ARG A 10 -3.98 3.07 2.27
N VAL A 11 -5.17 3.60 2.59
CA VAL A 11 -6.16 2.91 3.43
C VAL A 11 -6.96 1.92 2.57
N PRO A 12 -6.83 0.59 2.79
CA PRO A 12 -7.57 -0.41 2.01
C PRO A 12 -9.05 -0.45 2.40
N ALA A 13 -9.86 -1.07 1.54
CA ALA A 13 -11.27 -1.31 1.84
C ALA A 13 -11.44 -2.19 3.11
N PRO A 14 -12.40 -1.85 4.01
CA PRO A 14 -12.60 -2.62 5.23
C PRO A 14 -13.19 -4.00 4.94
N LEU A 15 -12.89 -4.96 5.82
CA LEU A 15 -13.52 -6.28 5.85
C LEU A 15 -14.49 -6.37 7.04
N PRO A 16 -15.56 -7.18 6.96
CA PRO A 16 -16.38 -7.49 8.11
C PRO A 16 -15.58 -8.16 9.23
N ASP A 17 -16.01 -7.98 10.48
CA ASP A 17 -15.37 -8.60 11.63
C ASP A 17 -15.45 -10.14 11.58
N GLY A 18 -14.38 -10.81 12.01
CA GLY A 18 -14.36 -12.27 12.18
C GLY A 18 -14.26 -13.08 10.88
N VAL A 19 -13.96 -12.47 9.73
CA VAL A 19 -13.74 -13.19 8.48
C VAL A 19 -12.55 -14.15 8.56
N SER A 20 -12.63 -15.28 7.85
CA SER A 20 -11.57 -16.28 7.82
C SER A 20 -10.38 -15.85 6.96
N GLN A 21 -9.23 -16.49 7.18
CA GLN A 21 -8.01 -16.31 6.38
C GLN A 21 -8.26 -16.52 4.87
N ALA A 22 -9.11 -17.48 4.49
CA ALA A 22 -9.46 -17.72 3.10
C ALA A 22 -10.18 -16.52 2.46
N THR A 23 -11.05 -15.83 3.22
CA THR A 23 -11.73 -14.62 2.74
C THR A 23 -10.72 -13.48 2.57
N ILE A 24 -9.81 -13.32 3.53
CA ILE A 24 -8.71 -12.33 3.45
C ILE A 24 -7.85 -12.60 2.21
N GLY A 25 -7.49 -13.85 1.92
CA GLY A 25 -6.69 -14.19 0.74
C GLY A 25 -7.34 -13.82 -0.59
N VAL A 26 -8.68 -13.77 -0.64
CA VAL A 26 -9.42 -13.41 -1.87
C VAL A 26 -9.53 -11.88 -2.04
N ARG A 27 -9.72 -11.11 -0.97
CA ARG A 27 -10.15 -9.69 -1.07
C ARG A 27 -9.57 -8.73 -0.02
N GLY A 28 -8.65 -9.18 0.82
CA GLY A 28 -7.96 -8.31 1.78
C GLY A 28 -6.99 -7.37 1.08
N GLY A 29 -6.86 -6.15 1.62
CA GLY A 29 -5.87 -5.17 1.15
C GLY A 29 -6.20 -4.49 -0.19
N LEU A 30 -7.44 -4.57 -0.70
CA LEU A 30 -7.81 -3.95 -1.96
C LEU A 30 -7.73 -2.41 -1.90
N LEU A 31 -7.06 -1.83 -2.89
CA LEU A 31 -6.98 -0.39 -3.17
C LEU A 31 -7.53 -0.12 -4.57
N ARG A 32 -8.86 -0.08 -4.68
CA ARG A 32 -9.53 0.20 -5.96
C ARG A 32 -9.31 1.64 -6.37
N SER A 33 -9.13 1.85 -7.66
CA SER A 33 -9.16 3.18 -8.26
C SER A 33 -10.58 3.75 -8.26
N GLU A 34 -10.68 5.00 -8.68
CA GLU A 34 -11.96 5.69 -8.92
C GLU A 34 -12.80 5.08 -10.05
N PHE A 35 -12.25 4.15 -10.83
CA PHE A 35 -12.97 3.45 -11.91
C PHE A 35 -13.73 2.21 -11.44
N GLU A 36 -13.68 1.87 -10.15
CA GLU A 36 -14.40 0.76 -9.53
C GLU A 36 -14.14 -0.61 -10.19
N GLU A 37 -12.90 -0.85 -10.61
CA GLU A 37 -12.52 -2.11 -11.22
C GLU A 37 -12.72 -3.30 -10.26
N THR A 38 -13.15 -4.44 -10.81
CA THR A 38 -13.43 -5.63 -9.99
C THR A 38 -12.13 -6.26 -9.47
N ALA A 39 -11.16 -6.42 -10.35
CA ALA A 39 -9.85 -7.03 -10.09
C ALA A 39 -8.78 -5.96 -9.84
N GLU A 40 -7.70 -6.33 -9.17
CA GLU A 40 -6.60 -5.43 -8.81
C GLU A 40 -5.94 -4.80 -10.04
N ALA A 41 -5.86 -3.47 -10.06
CA ALA A 41 -5.15 -2.73 -11.10
C ALA A 41 -3.63 -2.92 -11.01
N MET A 42 -2.95 -2.78 -12.16
CA MET A 42 -1.49 -2.89 -12.27
C MET A 42 -0.87 -1.53 -12.57
N TYR A 43 -0.10 -0.99 -11.63
CA TYR A 43 0.53 0.32 -11.72
C TYR A 43 2.00 0.20 -12.18
N LEU A 44 2.20 0.05 -13.48
CA LEU A 44 3.52 -0.06 -14.12
C LEU A 44 4.20 1.31 -14.30
N THR A 45 4.48 1.98 -13.19
CA THR A 45 5.18 3.27 -13.14
C THR A 45 6.32 3.26 -12.15
N SER A 46 7.37 4.05 -12.41
CA SER A 46 8.49 4.25 -11.49
C SER A 46 8.27 5.43 -10.53
N GLY A 47 7.53 6.45 -10.94
CA GLY A 47 7.29 7.68 -10.16
C GLY A 47 5.88 8.23 -10.32
N TYR A 48 5.59 9.29 -9.57
CA TYR A 48 4.27 9.91 -9.48
C TYR A 48 4.38 11.44 -9.63
N VAL A 49 3.33 12.05 -10.18
CA VAL A 49 3.24 13.51 -10.34
C VAL A 49 2.53 14.15 -9.15
N TYR A 50 2.82 15.43 -8.92
CA TYR A 50 2.24 16.26 -7.88
C TYR A 50 1.58 17.48 -8.51
N GLU A 51 0.50 17.94 -7.89
CA GLU A 51 -0.23 19.14 -8.33
C GLU A 51 0.55 20.43 -8.09
N SER A 52 1.50 20.42 -7.14
CA SER A 52 2.32 21.56 -6.78
C SER A 52 3.65 21.12 -6.17
N ALA A 53 4.62 22.03 -6.13
CA ALA A 53 5.89 21.79 -5.44
C ALA A 53 5.71 21.58 -3.93
N ALA A 54 4.78 22.32 -3.31
CA ALA A 54 4.45 22.16 -1.90
C ALA A 54 3.87 20.77 -1.59
N ALA A 55 2.98 20.24 -2.45
CA ALA A 55 2.46 18.89 -2.29
C ALA A 55 3.55 17.82 -2.44
N ALA A 56 4.57 18.06 -3.27
CA ALA A 56 5.73 17.18 -3.34
C ALA A 56 6.52 17.22 -2.03
N GLU A 57 6.87 18.42 -1.53
CA GLU A 57 7.59 18.59 -0.25
C GLU A 57 6.89 17.84 0.89
N GLN A 58 5.59 18.03 1.07
CA GLN A 58 4.79 17.34 2.10
C GLN A 58 4.81 15.81 1.95
N ALA A 59 4.84 15.29 0.73
CA ALA A 59 4.94 13.85 0.50
C ALA A 59 6.34 13.32 0.85
N PHE A 60 7.39 14.10 0.60
CA PHE A 60 8.77 13.75 0.94
C PHE A 60 9.03 13.85 2.46
N THR A 61 8.42 14.80 3.16
CA THR A 61 8.53 14.93 4.64
C THR A 61 7.63 13.96 5.40
N GLY A 62 6.71 13.28 4.70
CA GLY A 62 5.76 12.33 5.30
C GLY A 62 4.53 13.01 5.93
N GLU A 63 4.37 14.32 5.75
CA GLU A 63 3.19 15.07 6.19
C GLU A 63 1.92 14.62 5.46
N ILE A 64 2.04 14.18 4.19
CA ILE A 64 0.96 13.51 3.46
C ILE A 64 1.38 12.11 3.05
N ASP A 65 0.48 11.15 3.25
CA ASP A 65 0.73 9.77 2.86
C ASP A 65 0.36 9.56 1.39
N ARG A 66 1.32 9.92 0.51
CA ARG A 66 1.23 9.81 -0.95
C ARG A 66 2.38 8.92 -1.46
N TYR A 67 2.22 8.31 -2.63
CA TYR A 67 3.33 7.59 -3.27
C TYR A 67 4.32 8.56 -3.88
N VAL A 68 5.61 8.27 -3.68
CA VAL A 68 6.72 9.11 -4.15
C VAL A 68 7.52 8.40 -5.24
N TYR A 69 7.96 7.16 -4.98
CA TYR A 69 8.77 6.40 -5.92
C TYR A 69 8.62 4.89 -5.71
N SER A 70 8.44 4.14 -6.80
CA SER A 70 8.08 2.70 -6.77
C SER A 70 9.17 1.79 -6.20
N ARG A 71 10.40 2.27 -6.02
CA ARG A 71 11.46 1.49 -5.36
C ARG A 71 11.10 1.12 -3.91
N TYR A 72 10.30 1.92 -3.23
CA TYR A 72 9.91 1.71 -1.83
C TYR A 72 8.41 1.90 -1.57
N GLY A 73 7.60 2.17 -2.61
CA GLY A 73 6.15 2.26 -2.48
C GLY A 73 5.42 2.31 -3.83
N ASN A 74 4.59 1.32 -4.09
CA ASN A 74 3.74 1.24 -5.29
C ASN A 74 2.36 0.66 -4.91
N PRO A 75 1.23 1.17 -5.45
CA PRO A 75 -0.10 0.69 -5.08
C PRO A 75 -0.30 -0.81 -5.30
N THR A 76 0.24 -1.37 -6.40
CA THR A 76 0.16 -2.80 -6.69
C THR A 76 0.90 -3.63 -5.63
N ILE A 77 2.09 -3.16 -5.23
CA ILE A 77 2.92 -3.83 -4.22
C ILE A 77 2.26 -3.72 -2.84
N GLN A 78 1.66 -2.58 -2.54
CA GLN A 78 0.99 -2.39 -1.26
C GLN A 78 -0.20 -3.33 -1.06
N MET A 79 -1.01 -3.57 -2.11
CA MET A 79 -2.11 -4.54 -2.02
C MET A 79 -1.59 -5.95 -1.67
N PHE A 80 -0.41 -6.34 -2.18
CA PHE A 80 0.26 -7.59 -1.82
C PHE A 80 0.74 -7.58 -0.36
N GLU A 81 1.44 -6.54 0.06
CA GLU A 81 1.97 -6.39 1.43
C GLU A 81 0.86 -6.47 2.47
N GLU A 82 -0.23 -5.70 2.26
CA GLU A 82 -1.34 -5.65 3.19
C GLU A 82 -2.11 -6.97 3.25
N ARG A 83 -2.31 -7.63 2.10
CA ARG A 83 -2.95 -8.95 2.07
C ARG A 83 -2.12 -9.98 2.84
N LEU A 84 -0.80 -10.00 2.64
CA LEU A 84 0.09 -10.92 3.36
C LEU A 84 0.11 -10.60 4.87
N ARG A 85 0.17 -9.32 5.24
CA ARG A 85 0.11 -8.86 6.63
C ARG A 85 -1.16 -9.36 7.33
N LEU A 86 -2.33 -9.22 6.68
CA LEU A 86 -3.61 -9.69 7.20
C LEU A 86 -3.69 -11.21 7.32
N ILE A 87 -3.13 -11.95 6.35
CA ILE A 87 -3.09 -13.42 6.37
C ILE A 87 -2.26 -13.94 7.55
N GLU A 88 -1.12 -13.30 7.83
CA GLU A 88 -0.20 -13.69 8.90
C GLU A 88 -0.63 -13.16 10.28
N GLY A 89 -1.46 -12.11 10.32
CA GLY A 89 -1.77 -11.40 11.56
C GLY A 89 -0.59 -10.56 12.07
N ALA A 90 0.30 -10.13 11.16
CA ALA A 90 1.49 -9.37 11.50
C ALA A 90 1.17 -7.86 11.72
N PRO A 91 2.01 -7.13 12.49
CA PRO A 91 1.84 -5.68 12.66
C PRO A 91 2.11 -4.89 11.37
N ALA A 92 3.03 -5.35 10.52
CA ALA A 92 3.43 -4.72 9.28
C ALA A 92 4.04 -5.75 8.30
N ALA A 93 4.13 -5.40 7.02
CA ALA A 93 4.83 -6.18 6.00
C ALA A 93 5.55 -5.23 5.02
N PHE A 94 6.63 -5.71 4.42
CA PHE A 94 7.40 -4.98 3.40
C PHE A 94 7.89 -5.97 2.34
N ALA A 95 7.58 -5.72 1.08
CA ALA A 95 7.93 -6.58 -0.04
C ALA A 95 9.38 -6.34 -0.48
N THR A 96 10.07 -7.42 -0.83
CA THR A 96 11.40 -7.37 -1.42
C THR A 96 11.42 -8.15 -2.73
N ALA A 97 12.48 -7.96 -3.52
CA ALA A 97 12.58 -8.58 -4.85
C ALA A 97 12.65 -10.12 -4.81
N THR A 98 13.20 -10.69 -3.73
CA THR A 98 13.35 -12.15 -3.56
C THR A 98 13.30 -12.54 -2.09
N GLY A 99 13.04 -13.83 -1.81
CA GLY A 99 13.12 -14.34 -0.44
C GLY A 99 14.49 -14.15 0.21
N MET A 100 15.59 -14.30 -0.55
CA MET A 100 16.93 -14.05 -0.01
C MET A 100 17.19 -12.56 0.28
N ALA A 101 16.59 -11.64 -0.50
CA ALA A 101 16.63 -10.22 -0.18
C ALA A 101 15.86 -9.92 1.11
N ALA A 102 14.70 -10.55 1.33
CA ALA A 102 13.98 -10.43 2.60
C ALA A 102 14.83 -10.86 3.80
N VAL A 103 15.49 -12.03 3.71
CA VAL A 103 16.39 -12.53 4.76
C VAL A 103 17.57 -11.60 4.98
N PHE A 104 18.25 -11.19 3.89
CA PHE A 104 19.44 -10.34 3.98
C PHE A 104 19.12 -8.94 4.53
N THR A 105 17.98 -8.34 4.19
CA THR A 105 17.60 -7.01 4.68
C THR A 105 17.11 -7.01 6.13
N ALA A 106 16.56 -8.14 6.60
CA ALA A 106 16.02 -8.24 7.96
C ALA A 106 17.08 -8.52 9.04
N LEU A 107 18.29 -8.95 8.66
CA LEU A 107 19.39 -9.33 9.55
C LEU A 107 20.49 -8.26 9.55
#